data_AF-A0A816VTW2-F1
#
_entry.id   AF-A0A816VTW2-F1
#
_cell.length_a   1.000
_cell.length_b   1.000
_cell.length_c   1.000
_cell.angle_alpha   90.00
_cell.angle_beta   90.00
_cell.angle_gamma   90.00
#
_symmetry.space_group_name_H-M   'P 1'
#
loop_
_entity.id
_entity.type
_entity.pdbx_description
1 polymer ?
#
loop_
_entity_poly.entity_id
_entity_poly.type
_entity_poly.pdbx_seq_one_letter_code
_entity_poly.pdbx_strand_id
1 'polypeptide(L)'
;MGFIRPIKETRGFILFSLSRSLCFRRNRSEDNTMARIKVHELRDKSKSDLQNQLQDLKAELALLRVAKVTGGAPNKLSKIKVVRKSIAQVLTVTSQKQKSALREAYKNKKFIPLDLRPKKTRAIRRRLTKHQLSLKTEREKKKEMYFPIRKYAIKV
;
A
#
# COMPACT_ATOMS: atom_id res chain seq x y z
N MET A 1 -13.93 22.33 -25.58
CA MET A 1 -14.97 22.14 -24.54
C MET A 1 -14.81 20.74 -23.96
N GLY A 2 -14.47 20.65 -22.67
CA GLY A 2 -14.25 19.39 -21.97
C GLY A 2 -14.23 19.64 -20.47
N PHE A 3 -15.35 19.32 -19.83
CA PHE A 3 -15.67 19.58 -18.42
C PHE A 3 -14.61 19.04 -17.44
N ILE A 4 -13.97 19.95 -16.71
CA ILE A 4 -13.16 19.63 -15.52
C ILE A 4 -14.12 19.60 -14.32
N ARG A 5 -14.32 18.44 -13.69
CA ARG A 5 -15.08 18.36 -12.43
C ARG A 5 -14.24 18.92 -11.26
N PRO A 6 -14.81 19.77 -10.38
CA PRO A 6 -14.12 20.25 -9.19
C PRO A 6 -14.16 19.22 -8.05
N ILE A 7 -13.02 19.03 -7.39
CA ILE A 7 -12.87 18.25 -6.16
C ILE A 7 -13.35 19.16 -5.01
N LYS A 8 -14.49 18.82 -4.39
CA LYS A 8 -14.99 19.49 -3.18
C LYS A 8 -14.29 18.92 -1.95
N GLU A 9 -13.42 19.72 -1.35
CA GLU A 9 -13.06 19.59 0.08
C GLU A 9 -14.28 19.99 0.92
N THR A 10 -14.77 19.10 1.77
CA THR A 10 -15.63 19.44 2.89
C THR A 10 -15.01 18.90 4.17
N ARG A 11 -14.66 19.83 5.05
CA ARG A 11 -14.37 19.60 6.46
C ARG A 11 -15.69 19.35 7.19
N GLY A 12 -15.70 18.42 8.14
CA GLY A 12 -16.85 18.17 9.00
C GLY A 12 -16.48 17.25 10.16
N PHE A 13 -15.90 17.84 11.20
CA PHE A 13 -15.92 17.29 12.55
C PHE A 13 -17.39 17.21 12.98
N ILE A 14 -17.90 15.99 13.20
CA ILE A 14 -19.11 15.77 13.98
C ILE A 14 -18.76 14.70 15.01
N LEU A 15 -18.67 15.17 16.25
CA LEU A 15 -18.72 14.37 17.47
C LEU A 15 -20.18 13.88 17.59
N PHE A 16 -20.41 12.58 17.46
CA PHE A 16 -21.70 11.99 17.86
C PHE A 16 -21.42 10.73 18.66
N SER A 17 -21.38 10.92 19.98
CA SER A 17 -21.62 9.89 20.97
C SER A 17 -23.06 9.40 20.83
N LEU A 18 -23.26 8.14 20.47
CA LEU A 18 -24.41 7.38 20.96
C LEU A 18 -24.13 5.88 20.92
N SER A 19 -24.15 5.30 22.11
CA SER A 19 -24.17 3.87 22.37
C SER A 19 -25.22 3.15 21.55
N ARG A 20 -24.80 2.12 20.80
CA ARG A 20 -25.58 0.88 20.69
C ARG A 20 -24.72 -0.29 20.23
N SER A 21 -24.24 -1.02 21.23
CA SER A 21 -24.44 -2.47 21.35
C SER A 21 -24.93 -3.20 20.10
N LEU A 22 -23.97 -3.71 19.32
CA LEU A 22 -23.84 -5.12 18.98
C LEU A 22 -22.57 -5.21 18.14
N CYS A 23 -21.46 -5.28 18.85
CA CYS A 23 -20.23 -5.82 18.30
C CYS A 23 -20.54 -7.29 17.98
N PHE A 24 -21.09 -7.56 16.79
CA PHE A 24 -21.07 -8.90 16.22
C PHE A 24 -19.64 -9.15 15.78
N ARG A 25 -18.78 -9.34 16.79
CA ARG A 25 -17.49 -9.98 16.68
C ARG A 25 -17.82 -11.39 16.17
N ARG A 26 -17.88 -11.54 14.85
CA ARG A 26 -17.79 -12.86 14.25
C ARG A 26 -16.51 -13.44 14.80
N ASN A 27 -16.65 -14.36 15.74
CA ASN A 27 -15.66 -15.37 16.02
C ASN A 27 -15.30 -15.92 14.63
N ARG A 28 -14.15 -15.47 14.11
CA ARG A 28 -13.52 -16.16 13.00
C ARG A 28 -13.21 -17.50 13.59
N SER A 29 -14.00 -18.49 13.22
CA SER A 29 -13.72 -19.86 13.55
C SER A 29 -12.28 -20.14 13.10
N GLU A 30 -11.46 -20.56 14.06
CA GLU A 30 -10.10 -21.00 13.81
C GLU A 30 -10.15 -22.38 13.16
N ASP A 31 -10.66 -22.43 11.93
CA ASP A 31 -10.84 -23.71 11.24
C ASP A 31 -9.71 -23.93 10.24
N ASN A 32 -8.87 -24.92 10.59
CA ASN A 32 -7.66 -25.45 9.95
C ASN A 32 -6.36 -24.69 10.27
N THR A 33 -5.94 -24.83 11.52
CA THR A 33 -4.76 -24.22 12.17
C THR A 33 -3.41 -24.80 11.73
N MET A 34 -3.36 -25.88 10.94
CA MET A 34 -2.09 -26.56 10.60
C MET A 34 -1.59 -26.36 9.15
N ALA A 35 -2.46 -25.96 8.22
CA ALA A 35 -2.11 -25.95 6.78
C ALA A 35 -1.90 -24.55 6.17
N ARG A 36 -2.31 -23.48 6.87
CA ARG A 36 -2.29 -22.12 6.33
C ARG A 36 -1.21 -21.29 7.02
N ILE A 37 -0.16 -20.96 6.26
CA ILE A 37 0.91 -20.09 6.73
C ILE A 37 0.35 -18.71 7.11
N LYS A 38 0.67 -18.26 8.33
CA LYS A 38 0.30 -16.93 8.81
C LYS A 38 1.38 -15.92 8.39
N VAL A 39 0.95 -14.79 7.83
CA VAL A 39 1.88 -13.81 7.23
C VAL A 39 2.72 -13.08 8.28
N HIS A 40 2.21 -12.88 9.50
CA HIS A 40 2.97 -12.21 10.56
C HIS A 40 4.21 -13.03 10.96
N GLU A 41 4.07 -14.35 11.09
CA GLU A 41 5.19 -15.25 11.40
C GLU A 41 6.30 -15.21 10.33
N LEU A 42 5.95 -14.99 9.06
CA LEU A 42 6.95 -14.87 7.98
C LEU A 42 7.77 -13.57 8.04
N ARG A 43 7.25 -12.52 8.70
CA ARG A 43 7.95 -11.24 8.80
C ARG A 43 9.11 -11.31 9.78
N ASP A 44 9.05 -12.16 10.78
CA ASP A 44 10.07 -12.27 11.81
C ASP A 44 11.21 -13.24 11.41
N LYS A 45 10.96 -14.10 10.41
CA LYS A 45 11.94 -15.09 9.90
C LYS A 45 13.08 -14.45 9.09
N SER A 46 14.24 -15.11 9.07
CA SER A 46 15.41 -14.66 8.30
C SER A 46 15.24 -14.89 6.78
N LYS A 47 16.12 -14.28 5.98
CA LYS A 47 16.07 -14.42 4.50
C LYS A 47 16.35 -15.85 4.04
N SER A 48 17.29 -16.55 4.68
CA SER A 48 17.62 -17.95 4.37
C SER A 48 16.43 -18.87 4.68
N ASP A 49 15.76 -18.66 5.82
CA ASP A 49 14.62 -19.50 6.21
C ASP A 49 13.45 -19.35 5.23
N LEU A 50 13.19 -18.12 4.76
CA LEU A 50 12.18 -17.86 3.73
C LEU A 50 12.52 -18.50 2.38
N GLN A 51 13.82 -18.59 2.04
CA GLN A 51 14.27 -19.26 0.82
C GLN A 51 14.11 -20.77 0.92
N ASN A 52 14.43 -21.37 2.06
CA ASN A 52 14.25 -22.80 2.30
C ASN A 52 12.77 -23.18 2.25
N GLN A 53 11.91 -22.44 2.97
CA GLN A 53 10.45 -22.62 2.93
C GLN A 53 9.89 -22.50 1.51
N LEU A 54 10.44 -21.61 0.69
CA LEU A 54 10.03 -21.47 -0.71
C LEU A 54 10.36 -22.73 -1.53
N GLN A 55 11.53 -23.35 -1.32
CA GLN A 55 11.92 -24.56 -2.05
C GLN A 55 11.06 -25.75 -1.66
N ASP A 56 10.79 -25.92 -0.36
CA ASP A 56 9.94 -27.00 0.14
C ASP A 56 8.52 -26.93 -0.44
N LEU A 57 7.92 -25.73 -0.42
CA LEU A 57 6.58 -25.50 -0.98
C LEU A 57 6.53 -25.70 -2.50
N LYS A 58 7.63 -25.40 -3.21
CA LYS A 58 7.73 -25.65 -4.66
C LYS A 58 7.83 -27.14 -4.97
N ALA A 59 8.60 -27.89 -4.18
CA ALA A 59 8.70 -29.34 -4.30
C ALA A 59 7.34 -30.00 -4.03
N GLU A 60 6.64 -29.60 -2.97
CA GLU A 60 5.29 -30.07 -2.66
C GLU A 60 4.32 -29.76 -3.82
N LEU A 61 4.36 -28.55 -4.37
CA LEU A 61 3.52 -28.16 -5.50
C LEU A 61 3.80 -28.99 -6.76
N ALA A 62 5.06 -29.34 -7.02
CA ALA A 62 5.43 -30.20 -8.14
C ALA A 62 4.82 -31.61 -7.99
N LEU A 63 4.93 -32.19 -6.79
CA LEU A 63 4.33 -33.50 -6.47
C LEU A 63 2.80 -33.47 -6.62
N LEU A 64 2.14 -32.41 -6.14
CA LEU A 64 0.69 -32.26 -6.26
C LEU A 64 0.23 -32.08 -7.72
N ARG A 65 1.07 -31.51 -8.60
CA ARG A 65 0.77 -31.41 -10.03
C ARG A 65 0.82 -32.77 -10.72
N VAL A 66 1.81 -33.61 -10.42
CA VAL A 66 1.88 -34.98 -10.94
C VAL A 66 0.66 -35.77 -10.46
N ALA A 67 0.34 -35.70 -9.16
CA ALA A 67 -0.82 -36.37 -8.59
C ALA A 67 -2.16 -35.92 -9.21
N LYS A 68 -2.24 -34.67 -9.69
CA LYS A 68 -3.42 -34.20 -10.42
C LYS A 68 -3.58 -34.89 -11.77
N VAL A 69 -2.48 -35.12 -12.49
CA VAL A 69 -2.49 -35.75 -13.82
C VAL A 69 -2.83 -37.24 -13.69
N THR A 70 -2.34 -37.91 -12.66
CA THR A 70 -2.57 -39.35 -12.43
C THR A 70 -3.91 -39.68 -11.75
N GLY A 71 -4.83 -38.71 -11.62
CA GLY A 71 -6.16 -38.95 -11.04
C GLY A 71 -6.16 -39.15 -9.52
N GLY A 72 -5.29 -38.45 -8.78
CA GLY A 72 -5.14 -38.60 -7.34
C GLY A 72 -6.34 -38.16 -6.49
N ALA A 73 -6.34 -38.61 -5.22
CA ALA A 73 -7.41 -38.35 -4.26
C ALA A 73 -7.79 -36.85 -4.12
N PRO A 74 -9.09 -36.53 -3.90
CA PRO A 74 -9.60 -35.16 -3.86
C PRO A 74 -8.96 -34.29 -2.75
N ASN A 75 -8.52 -34.92 -1.66
CA ASN A 75 -7.81 -34.23 -0.57
C ASN A 75 -6.46 -33.66 -1.03
N LYS A 76 -5.75 -34.34 -1.95
CA LYS A 76 -4.49 -33.84 -2.53
C LYS A 76 -4.75 -32.67 -3.48
N LEU A 77 -5.85 -32.72 -4.25
CA LEU A 77 -6.24 -31.65 -5.17
C LEU A 77 -6.61 -30.35 -4.44
N SER A 78 -7.30 -30.48 -3.31
CA SER A 78 -7.71 -29.34 -2.47
C SER A 78 -6.51 -28.55 -1.92
N LYS A 79 -5.39 -29.22 -1.66
CA LYS A 79 -4.14 -28.60 -1.18
C LYS A 79 -3.47 -27.69 -2.21
N ILE A 80 -3.67 -27.91 -3.51
CA ILE A 80 -3.03 -27.13 -4.59
C ILE A 80 -3.31 -25.63 -4.43
N LYS A 81 -4.55 -25.26 -4.14
CA LYS A 81 -4.94 -23.85 -3.96
C LYS A 81 -4.26 -23.24 -2.74
N VAL A 82 -4.11 -24.01 -1.66
CA VAL A 82 -3.48 -23.56 -0.41
C VAL A 82 -1.99 -23.34 -0.63
N VAL A 83 -1.28 -24.33 -1.18
CA VAL A 83 0.18 -24.24 -1.44
C VAL A 83 0.51 -23.09 -2.39
N ARG A 84 -0.29 -22.86 -3.45
CA ARG A 84 -0.11 -21.71 -4.35
C ARG A 84 -0.22 -20.37 -3.63
N LYS A 85 -1.18 -20.24 -2.71
CA LYS A 85 -1.34 -19.03 -1.90
C LYS A 85 -0.18 -18.86 -0.91
N SER A 86 0.29 -19.93 -0.30
CA SER A 86 1.46 -19.93 0.58
C SER A 86 2.73 -19.46 -0.13
N ILE A 87 3.02 -19.97 -1.35
CA ILE A 87 4.15 -19.52 -2.16
C ILE A 87 4.04 -18.02 -2.48
N ALA A 88 2.86 -17.56 -2.87
CA ALA A 88 2.63 -16.15 -3.16
C ALA A 88 2.85 -15.26 -1.93
N GLN A 89 2.46 -15.72 -0.74
CA GLN A 89 2.69 -15.00 0.52
C GLN A 89 4.19 -14.88 0.85
N VAL A 90 4.95 -15.98 0.76
CA VAL A 90 6.40 -15.98 0.99
C VAL A 90 7.10 -15.03 0.03
N LEU A 91 6.82 -15.12 -1.28
CA LEU A 91 7.38 -14.20 -2.29
C LEU A 91 7.02 -12.74 -2.03
N THR A 92 5.78 -12.49 -1.57
CA THR A 92 5.33 -11.14 -1.21
C THR A 92 6.12 -10.56 -0.04
N VAL A 93 6.32 -11.34 1.03
CA VAL A 93 7.10 -10.91 2.20
C VAL A 93 8.56 -10.67 1.84
N THR A 94 9.18 -11.56 1.06
CA THR A 94 10.56 -11.39 0.57
C THR A 94 10.69 -10.11 -0.27
N SER A 95 9.74 -9.85 -1.17
CA SER A 95 9.72 -8.64 -1.99
C SER A 95 9.52 -7.37 -1.16
N GLN A 96 8.69 -7.44 -0.11
CA GLN A 96 8.48 -6.33 0.82
C GLN A 96 9.76 -5.99 1.58
N LYS A 97 10.43 -6.99 2.18
CA LYS A 97 11.70 -6.82 2.90
C LYS A 97 12.81 -6.28 2.00
N GLN A 98 12.90 -6.78 0.76
CA GLN A 98 13.86 -6.26 -0.21
C GLN A 98 13.60 -4.79 -0.53
N LYS A 99 12.33 -4.42 -0.78
CA LYS A 99 11.96 -3.03 -1.09
C LYS A 99 12.13 -2.10 0.11
N SER A 100 11.88 -2.55 1.35
CA SER A 100 12.11 -1.72 2.54
C SER A 100 13.60 -1.43 2.74
N ALA A 101 14.45 -2.45 2.63
CA ALA A 101 15.90 -2.29 2.72
C ALA A 101 16.44 -1.33 1.63
N LEU A 102 15.95 -1.45 0.39
CA LEU A 102 16.31 -0.52 -0.69
C LEU A 102 15.81 0.90 -0.44
N ARG A 103 14.60 1.08 0.12
CA ARG A 103 14.08 2.42 0.47
C ARG A 103 14.92 3.09 1.56
N GLU A 104 15.40 2.32 2.53
CA GLU A 104 16.31 2.81 3.57
C GLU A 104 17.67 3.18 2.97
N ALA A 105 18.25 2.30 2.14
CA ALA A 105 19.55 2.54 1.50
C ALA A 105 19.56 3.75 0.55
N TYR A 106 18.44 4.05 -0.13
CA TYR A 106 18.30 5.20 -1.04
C TYR A 106 17.57 6.38 -0.42
N LYS A 107 17.35 6.38 0.89
CA LYS A 107 16.72 7.50 1.60
C LYS A 107 17.57 8.75 1.42
N ASN A 108 16.91 9.88 1.09
CA ASN A 108 17.52 11.20 0.89
C ASN A 108 18.55 11.31 -0.27
N LYS A 109 18.82 10.24 -1.02
CA LYS A 109 19.67 10.33 -2.20
C LYS A 109 18.92 11.05 -3.32
N LYS A 110 19.61 11.95 -4.03
CA LYS A 110 19.04 12.68 -5.18
C LYS A 110 18.62 11.74 -6.31
N PHE A 111 19.43 10.73 -6.58
CA PHE A 111 19.20 9.77 -7.67
C PHE A 111 18.60 8.47 -7.13
N ILE A 112 17.29 8.34 -7.30
CA ILE A 112 16.52 7.16 -6.89
C ILE A 112 16.18 6.31 -8.12
N PRO A 113 16.28 4.97 -8.05
CA PRO A 113 15.87 4.07 -9.13
C PRO A 113 14.38 4.23 -9.46
N LEU A 114 14.00 3.96 -10.71
CA LEU A 114 12.65 4.19 -11.23
C LEU A 114 11.56 3.44 -10.45
N ASP A 115 11.86 2.24 -9.95
CA ASP A 115 10.91 1.39 -9.21
C ASP A 115 10.50 1.96 -7.85
N LEU A 116 11.40 2.72 -7.21
CA LEU A 116 11.15 3.31 -5.90
C LEU A 116 10.50 4.70 -6.00
N ARG A 117 10.45 5.30 -7.20
CA ARG A 117 9.84 6.62 -7.40
C ARG A 117 8.34 6.56 -7.12
N PRO A 118 7.76 7.63 -6.55
CA PRO A 118 6.32 7.68 -6.32
C PRO A 118 5.56 7.64 -7.64
N LYS A 119 4.59 6.73 -7.75
CA LYS A 119 3.74 6.61 -8.94
C LYS A 119 2.69 7.72 -8.94
N LYS A 120 2.92 8.76 -9.74
CA LYS A 120 2.00 9.87 -10.00
C LYS A 120 1.70 9.98 -11.50
N THR A 121 0.65 10.69 -11.88
CA THR A 121 0.36 10.95 -13.30
C THR A 121 1.50 11.76 -13.94
N ARG A 122 1.63 11.67 -15.27
CA ARG A 122 2.67 12.41 -16.01
C ARG A 122 2.54 13.92 -15.82
N ALA A 123 1.31 14.44 -15.86
CA ALA A 123 1.02 15.85 -15.62
C ALA A 123 1.49 16.31 -14.24
N ILE A 124 1.21 15.54 -13.18
CA ILE A 124 1.64 15.86 -11.80
C ILE A 124 3.17 15.80 -11.65
N ARG A 125 3.87 14.95 -12.44
CA ARG A 125 5.34 14.90 -12.42
C ARG A 125 5.99 16.09 -13.13
N ARG A 126 5.32 16.66 -14.14
CA ARG A 126 5.87 17.76 -14.97
C ARG A 126 5.50 19.16 -14.47
N ARG A 127 4.45 19.30 -13.64
CA ARG A 127 4.08 20.59 -13.06
C ARG A 127 5.20 21.15 -12.18
N LEU A 128 5.20 22.47 -12.04
CA LEU A 128 6.08 23.19 -11.11
C LEU A 128 5.86 22.76 -9.66
N THR A 129 6.92 22.88 -8.85
CA THR A 129 6.83 22.66 -7.41
C THR A 129 6.01 23.78 -6.75
N LYS A 130 5.39 23.51 -5.60
CA LYS A 130 4.62 24.53 -4.86
C LYS A 130 5.47 25.76 -4.52
N HIS A 131 6.72 25.54 -4.15
CA HIS A 131 7.68 26.60 -3.88
C HIS A 131 7.90 27.48 -5.11
N GLN A 132 8.16 26.87 -6.28
CA GLN A 132 8.32 27.60 -7.54
C GLN A 132 7.07 28.40 -7.90
N LEU A 133 5.87 27.84 -7.69
CA LEU A 133 4.61 28.55 -7.92
C LEU A 133 4.39 29.72 -6.96
N SER A 134 4.91 29.64 -5.73
CA SER A 134 4.81 30.70 -4.74
C SER A 134 5.91 31.76 -4.83
N LEU A 135 6.92 31.57 -5.69
CA LEU A 135 7.97 32.55 -5.87
C LEU A 135 7.37 33.83 -6.47
N LYS A 136 7.40 34.90 -5.68
CA LYS A 136 7.00 36.25 -6.08
C LYS A 136 8.23 37.12 -6.28
N THR A 137 8.13 38.08 -7.19
CA THR A 137 9.20 39.08 -7.36
C THR A 137 9.29 39.98 -6.13
N GLU A 138 10.46 40.57 -5.86
CA GLU A 138 10.64 41.51 -4.74
C GLU A 138 9.67 42.70 -4.81
N ARG A 139 9.35 43.14 -6.04
CA ARG A 139 8.36 44.19 -6.28
C ARG A 139 6.95 43.77 -5.86
N GLU A 140 6.53 42.57 -6.22
CA GLU A 140 5.23 42.03 -5.87
C GLU A 140 5.11 41.79 -4.36
N LYS A 141 6.15 41.22 -3.72
CA LYS A 141 6.20 41.07 -2.26
C LYS A 141 6.00 42.41 -1.54
N LYS A 142 6.73 43.46 -1.95
CA LYS A 142 6.56 44.82 -1.39
C LYS A 142 5.14 45.34 -1.57
N LYS A 143 4.56 45.17 -2.75
CA LYS A 143 3.17 45.60 -3.03
C LYS A 143 2.17 44.90 -2.12
N GLU A 144 2.29 43.59 -1.93
CA GLU A 144 1.42 42.81 -1.06
C GLU A 144 1.58 43.17 0.42
N MET A 145 2.80 43.43 0.88
CA MET A 145 3.07 43.89 2.24
C MET A 145 2.43 45.26 2.51
N TYR A 146 2.56 46.20 1.57
CA TYR A 146 2.05 47.55 1.76
C TYR A 146 0.52 47.63 1.61
N PHE A 147 -0.07 46.87 0.70
CA PHE A 147 -1.50 46.93 0.39
C PHE A 147 -2.19 45.57 0.53
N PRO A 148 -2.37 45.07 1.77
CA PRO A 148 -3.12 43.85 1.99
C PRO A 148 -4.61 44.06 1.67
N ILE A 149 -5.25 43.04 1.11
CA ILE A 149 -6.71 43.05 0.88
C ILE A 149 -7.40 43.03 2.25
N ARG A 150 -8.01 44.16 2.61
CA ARG A 150 -8.74 44.31 3.87
C ARG A 150 -10.19 43.89 3.69
N LYS A 151 -10.74 43.19 4.68
CA LYS A 151 -12.18 42.87 4.73
C LYS A 151 -12.91 44.04 5.39
N TYR A 152 -13.94 44.57 4.75
CA TYR A 152 -14.80 45.62 5.30
C TYR A 152 -16.27 45.28 5.01
N ALA A 153 -17.16 45.83 5.82
CA ALA A 153 -18.61 45.75 5.64
C ALA A 153 -19.17 47.16 5.68
N ILE A 154 -20.12 47.45 4.79
CA ILE A 154 -20.85 48.72 4.78
C ILE A 154 -22.16 48.48 5.53
N LYS A 155 -22.44 49.32 6.51
CA LYS A 155 -23.72 49.30 7.20
C LYS A 155 -24.77 49.92 6.28
N VAL A 156 -25.82 49.16 5.97
CA VAL A 156 -27.02 49.67 5.29
C VAL A 156 -27.84 50.49 6.29
#